data_AF-A0A970TG49-F1
#
_entry.id   AF-A0A970TG49-F1
#
_cell.length_a   1.000
_cell.length_b   1.000
_cell.length_c   1.000
_cell.angle_alpha   90.00
_cell.angle_beta   90.00
_cell.angle_gamma   90.00
#
_symmetry.space_group_name_H-M   'P 1'
#
loop_
_entity.id
_entity.type
_entity.pdbx_description
1 polymer ?
#
loop_
_entity_poly.entity_id
_entity_poly.type
_entity_poly.pdbx_seq_one_letter_code
_entity_poly.pdbx_strand_id
1 'polypeptide(L)'
;MINQKDIVLKNRFLPVIEYTPDIQISTLIEALKIGGYPILGIITDSCDYIEIANEFNVHDCSTFHITKNLRQELEQNRVYLLELQKYTDKLNSSKELGCLIKNQIFSLLELSLIHVGINTADDTESGKVAALYKEMLNLPSRETPGSFFVGTVIEVMKGPFLGKCGHIGFGTANISLAYFFFCSLGYKFIESTIVKDEAGQLSLIYFGEELGNFAVHLKQL
;
A
#
# COMPACT_ATOMS: atom_id res chain seq x y z
N MET A 1 16.00 -21.03 16.90
CA MET A 1 14.54 -20.90 16.65
C MET A 1 14.29 -19.45 16.25
N ILE A 2 13.72 -19.22 15.07
CA ILE A 2 13.34 -17.85 14.68
C ILE A 2 12.17 -17.43 15.59
N ASN A 3 12.30 -16.28 16.25
CA ASN A 3 11.24 -15.75 17.10
C ASN A 3 10.10 -15.24 16.21
N GLN A 4 9.03 -16.01 16.20
CA GLN A 4 7.82 -15.76 15.42
C GLN A 4 7.21 -14.37 15.67
N LYS A 5 7.24 -13.91 16.93
CA LYS A 5 6.81 -12.57 17.32
C LYS A 5 7.60 -11.47 16.61
N ASP A 6 8.90 -11.63 16.49
CA ASP A 6 9.75 -10.60 15.87
C ASP A 6 9.48 -10.46 14.37
N ILE A 7 9.10 -11.55 13.68
CA ILE A 7 8.69 -11.47 12.28
C ILE A 7 7.37 -10.71 12.14
N VAL A 8 6.37 -11.00 12.99
CA VAL A 8 5.08 -10.29 12.95
C VAL A 8 5.28 -8.80 13.18
N LEU A 9 6.06 -8.44 14.20
CA LEU A 9 6.29 -7.05 14.55
C LEU A 9 7.09 -6.30 13.47
N LYS A 10 8.05 -6.97 12.81
CA LYS A 10 8.78 -6.41 11.66
C LYS A 10 7.89 -6.19 10.45
N ASN A 11 6.88 -7.04 10.25
CA ASN A 11 5.97 -7.01 9.10
C ASN A 11 4.55 -6.56 9.46
N ARG A 12 4.39 -5.81 10.56
CA ARG A 12 3.09 -5.41 11.13
C ARG A 12 2.19 -4.59 10.19
N PHE A 13 2.74 -4.10 9.09
CA PHE A 13 1.99 -3.42 8.03
C PHE A 13 1.16 -4.39 7.19
N LEU A 14 1.46 -5.68 7.19
CA LEU A 14 0.67 -6.71 6.53
C LEU A 14 -0.51 -7.15 7.41
N PRO A 15 -1.69 -7.38 6.82
CA PRO A 15 -2.86 -7.82 7.56
C PRO A 15 -2.70 -9.27 8.05
N VAL A 16 -3.33 -9.60 9.16
CA VAL A 16 -3.49 -10.96 9.69
C VAL A 16 -4.98 -11.31 9.63
N ILE A 17 -5.33 -12.50 9.15
CA ILE A 17 -6.71 -12.98 9.12
C ILE A 17 -7.05 -13.62 10.46
N GLU A 18 -8.15 -13.20 11.08
CA GLU A 18 -8.74 -13.94 12.19
C GLU A 18 -9.66 -15.03 11.62
N TYR A 19 -9.26 -16.29 11.75
CA TYR A 19 -10.04 -17.43 11.23
C TYR A 19 -11.24 -17.71 12.11
N THR A 20 -12.31 -18.08 11.42
CA THR A 20 -13.61 -18.31 11.99
C THR A 20 -14.05 -19.72 11.58
N PRO A 21 -14.52 -20.57 12.52
CA PRO A 21 -14.84 -21.97 12.25
C PRO A 21 -15.82 -22.23 11.09
N ASP A 22 -16.59 -21.22 10.69
CA ASP A 22 -17.62 -21.31 9.65
C ASP A 22 -17.06 -21.36 8.20
N ILE A 23 -15.78 -21.03 8.00
CA ILE A 23 -15.11 -21.14 6.69
C ILE A 23 -14.18 -22.35 6.74
N GLN A 24 -14.28 -23.28 5.79
CA GLN A 24 -13.29 -24.35 5.72
C GLN A 24 -11.89 -23.78 5.43
N ILE A 25 -10.89 -24.21 6.20
CA ILE A 25 -9.47 -23.83 6.03
C ILE A 25 -9.00 -24.00 4.57
N SER A 26 -9.37 -25.10 3.93
CA SER A 26 -9.03 -25.37 2.51
C SER A 26 -9.56 -24.31 1.57
N THR A 27 -10.82 -23.89 1.75
CA THR A 27 -11.47 -22.81 0.98
C THR A 27 -10.76 -21.48 1.20
N LEU A 28 -10.36 -21.18 2.44
CA LEU A 28 -9.60 -19.96 2.75
C LEU A 28 -8.22 -19.97 2.07
N ILE A 29 -7.47 -21.08 2.15
CA ILE A 29 -6.18 -21.20 1.48
C ILE A 29 -6.33 -21.01 -0.03
N GLU A 30 -7.33 -21.64 -0.65
CA GLU A 30 -7.60 -21.49 -2.08
C GLU A 30 -7.98 -20.05 -2.44
N ALA A 31 -8.81 -19.40 -1.64
CA ALA A 31 -9.17 -18.00 -1.81
C ALA A 31 -7.95 -17.07 -1.77
N LEU A 32 -7.02 -17.34 -0.87
CA LEU A 32 -5.79 -16.57 -0.74
C LEU A 32 -4.84 -16.79 -1.92
N LYS A 33 -4.76 -18.02 -2.43
CA LYS A 33 -4.03 -18.34 -3.67
C LYS A 33 -4.64 -17.63 -4.88
N ILE A 34 -5.96 -17.65 -5.02
CA ILE A 34 -6.67 -16.95 -6.09
C ILE A 34 -6.50 -15.44 -5.97
N GLY A 35 -6.52 -14.93 -4.74
CA GLY A 35 -6.38 -13.52 -4.47
C GLY A 35 -4.99 -13.00 -4.83
N GLY A 36 -3.95 -13.64 -4.30
CA GLY A 36 -2.57 -13.24 -4.55
C GLY A 36 -2.16 -11.92 -3.87
N TYR A 37 -2.67 -11.67 -2.66
CA TYR A 37 -2.38 -10.46 -1.88
C TYR A 37 -1.52 -10.81 -0.66
N PRO A 38 -0.68 -9.87 -0.18
CA PRO A 38 0.22 -10.14 0.92
C PRO A 38 -0.57 -10.20 2.24
N ILE A 39 -0.52 -11.35 2.91
CA ILE A 39 -1.13 -11.57 4.23
C ILE A 39 -0.09 -12.22 5.12
N LEU A 40 -0.01 -11.74 6.36
CA LEU A 40 1.01 -12.13 7.32
C LEU A 40 0.69 -13.48 8.00
N GLY A 41 -0.58 -13.81 8.18
CA GLY A 41 -0.97 -15.06 8.85
C GLY A 41 -2.47 -15.24 9.02
N ILE A 42 -2.86 -16.43 9.50
CA ILE A 42 -4.22 -16.79 9.90
C ILE A 42 -4.20 -17.18 11.38
N ILE A 43 -5.16 -16.68 12.17
CA ILE A 43 -5.37 -17.00 13.60
C ILE A 43 -6.51 -18.02 13.75
N THR A 44 -6.25 -19.26 14.15
CA THR A 44 -7.28 -20.31 14.36
C THR A 44 -7.51 -20.60 15.86
N ASP A 45 -8.72 -21.05 16.21
CA ASP A 45 -9.04 -21.54 17.57
C ASP A 45 -8.42 -22.92 17.87
N SER A 46 -8.20 -23.75 16.84
CA SER A 46 -7.41 -24.99 16.95
C SER A 46 -5.94 -24.66 16.74
N CYS A 47 -5.05 -25.37 17.45
CA CYS A 47 -3.61 -25.10 17.44
C CYS A 47 -2.90 -25.42 16.10
N ASP A 48 -3.64 -25.50 15.00
CA ASP A 48 -3.20 -26.03 13.73
C ASP A 48 -2.66 -24.90 12.85
N TYR A 49 -1.35 -24.95 12.64
CA TYR A 49 -0.62 -24.08 11.73
C TYR A 49 -1.03 -24.37 10.27
N ILE A 50 -1.33 -23.31 9.52
CA ILE A 50 -1.56 -23.38 8.08
C ILE A 50 -0.52 -22.49 7.40
N GLU A 51 0.50 -23.10 6.82
CA GLU A 51 1.45 -22.43 5.93
C GLU A 51 0.74 -22.04 4.64
N ILE A 52 0.54 -20.74 4.43
CA ILE A 52 0.16 -20.24 3.10
C ILE A 52 1.48 -19.98 2.38
N ALA A 53 1.97 -21.05 1.74
CA ALA A 53 3.28 -21.18 1.12
C ALA A 53 3.75 -19.97 0.29
N ASN A 54 5.01 -19.57 0.54
CA ASN A 54 6.20 -19.61 -0.34
C ASN A 54 6.14 -19.36 -1.87
N GLU A 55 4.99 -19.13 -2.49
CA GLU A 55 4.89 -18.82 -3.94
C GLU A 55 4.65 -17.33 -4.22
N PHE A 56 4.38 -16.54 -3.20
CA PHE A 56 4.36 -15.08 -3.27
C PHE A 56 5.75 -14.58 -2.91
N ASN A 57 6.52 -14.13 -3.92
CA ASN A 57 7.88 -13.65 -3.72
C ASN A 57 7.88 -12.32 -2.92
N VAL A 58 7.75 -12.44 -1.61
CA VAL A 58 7.97 -11.41 -0.59
C VAL A 58 8.70 -12.12 0.56
N HIS A 59 9.97 -12.43 0.31
CA HIS A 59 10.79 -13.49 0.94
C HIS A 59 10.76 -13.64 2.47
N ASP A 60 9.69 -14.22 3.03
CA ASP A 60 9.60 -15.00 4.29
C ASP A 60 8.33 -14.67 5.12
N CYS A 61 7.14 -14.88 4.54
CA CYS A 61 5.91 -14.91 5.35
C CYS A 61 5.73 -16.29 5.98
N SER A 62 6.32 -16.48 7.17
CA SER A 62 5.88 -17.53 8.09
C SER A 62 4.51 -17.13 8.64
N THR A 63 3.48 -17.96 8.51
CA THR A 63 2.21 -17.75 9.20
C THR A 63 2.38 -18.06 10.69
N PHE A 64 1.60 -17.45 11.59
CA PHE A 64 1.84 -17.55 13.04
C PHE A 64 0.65 -18.11 13.80
N HIS A 65 0.95 -19.01 14.73
CA HIS A 65 0.01 -19.45 15.74
C HIS A 65 -0.17 -18.32 16.77
N ILE A 66 -1.32 -17.65 16.71
CA ILE A 66 -1.63 -16.52 17.59
C ILE A 66 -2.70 -17.02 18.57
N THR A 67 -2.31 -17.27 19.81
CA THR A 67 -3.29 -17.59 20.86
C THR A 67 -4.22 -16.39 21.09
N LYS A 68 -5.42 -16.58 21.64
CA LYS A 68 -6.34 -15.48 22.01
C LYS A 68 -5.67 -14.36 22.82
N ASN A 69 -4.63 -14.66 23.60
CA ASN A 69 -3.87 -13.68 24.36
C ASN A 69 -2.99 -12.76 23.50
N LEU A 70 -2.65 -13.16 22.28
CA LEU A 70 -1.79 -12.40 21.38
C LEU A 70 -2.59 -11.41 20.51
N ARG A 71 -3.91 -11.60 20.34
CA ARG A 71 -4.81 -10.63 19.65
C ARG A 71 -4.64 -9.22 20.19
N GLN A 72 -4.74 -9.07 21.52
CA GLN A 72 -4.62 -7.78 22.19
C GLN A 72 -3.22 -7.16 21.99
N GLU A 73 -2.17 -7.99 21.96
CA GLU A 73 -0.81 -7.53 21.72
C GLU A 73 -0.59 -7.09 20.26
N LEU A 74 -1.19 -7.78 19.29
CA LEU A 74 -1.14 -7.40 17.88
C LEU A 74 -1.85 -6.07 17.64
N GLU A 75 -3.04 -5.89 18.22
CA GLU A 75 -3.77 -4.63 18.20
C GLU A 75 -2.95 -3.49 18.85
N GLN A 76 -2.32 -3.74 20.01
CA GLN A 76 -1.42 -2.78 20.66
C GLN A 76 -0.23 -2.39 19.78
N ASN A 77 0.25 -3.31 18.96
CA ASN A 77 1.34 -3.08 18.02
C ASN A 77 0.87 -2.58 16.64
N ARG A 78 -0.42 -2.22 16.50
CA ARG A 78 -1.05 -1.70 15.28
C ARG A 78 -0.99 -2.66 14.09
N VAL A 79 -1.02 -3.97 14.35
CA VAL A 79 -1.22 -4.98 13.32
C VAL A 79 -2.70 -4.97 12.92
N TYR A 80 -2.96 -4.92 11.62
CA TYR A 80 -4.33 -4.96 11.12
C TYR A 80 -4.89 -6.39 11.16
N LEU A 81 -6.05 -6.57 11.79
CA LEU A 81 -6.77 -7.84 11.85
C LEU A 81 -7.95 -7.84 10.88
N LEU A 82 -7.96 -8.77 9.94
CA LEU A 82 -9.04 -8.98 8.99
C LEU A 82 -10.02 -10.03 9.52
N GLU A 83 -11.19 -9.57 9.98
CA GLU A 83 -12.26 -10.41 10.49
C GLU A 83 -13.20 -10.88 9.36
N LEU A 84 -13.13 -12.16 8.99
CA LEU A 84 -13.94 -12.72 7.88
C LEU A 84 -15.38 -13.06 8.26
N GLN A 85 -15.67 -13.17 9.56
CA GLN A 85 -16.98 -13.53 10.13
C GLN A 85 -18.15 -12.65 9.66
N LYS A 86 -17.88 -11.39 9.30
CA LYS A 86 -18.93 -10.45 8.84
C LYS A 86 -19.46 -10.78 7.43
N TYR A 87 -18.85 -11.76 6.74
CA TYR A 87 -19.08 -12.01 5.33
C TYR A 87 -19.43 -13.47 5.01
N THR A 88 -19.48 -14.35 6.02
CA THR A 88 -19.69 -15.80 5.90
C THR A 88 -21.04 -16.16 5.28
N ASP A 89 -22.10 -15.42 5.56
CA ASP A 89 -23.44 -15.66 4.99
C ASP A 89 -23.55 -15.37 3.47
N LYS A 90 -22.51 -14.79 2.86
CA LYS A 90 -22.54 -14.27 1.48
C LYS A 90 -21.54 -14.92 0.52
N LEU A 91 -20.82 -15.95 0.96
CA LEU A 91 -19.70 -16.53 0.23
C LEU A 91 -19.99 -17.96 -0.19
N ASN A 92 -20.21 -18.18 -1.49
CA ASN A 92 -20.51 -19.49 -2.06
C ASN A 92 -19.29 -20.12 -2.76
N SER A 93 -18.14 -19.42 -2.81
CA SER A 93 -16.92 -19.94 -3.45
C SER A 93 -15.62 -19.28 -2.95
N SER A 94 -14.51 -19.99 -3.09
CA SER A 94 -13.14 -19.49 -2.82
C SER A 94 -12.82 -18.21 -3.61
N LYS A 95 -13.38 -18.08 -4.83
CA LYS A 95 -13.19 -16.90 -5.68
C LYS A 95 -13.83 -15.64 -5.10
N GLU A 96 -15.07 -15.75 -4.61
CA GLU A 96 -15.77 -14.62 -3.98
C GLU A 96 -15.05 -14.17 -2.70
N LEU A 97 -14.57 -15.14 -1.91
CA LEU A 97 -13.80 -14.88 -0.70
C LEU A 97 -12.46 -14.18 -1.01
N GLY A 98 -11.75 -14.62 -2.05
CA GLY A 98 -10.51 -13.97 -2.49
C GLY A 98 -10.73 -12.52 -2.95
N CYS A 99 -11.81 -12.25 -3.70
CA CYS A 99 -12.19 -10.89 -4.11
C CYS A 99 -12.57 -10.01 -2.90
N LEU A 100 -13.26 -10.56 -1.92
CA LEU A 100 -13.59 -9.82 -0.70
C LEU A 100 -12.32 -9.44 0.06
N ILE A 101 -11.41 -10.41 0.28
CA ILE A 101 -10.14 -10.18 0.97
C ILE A 101 -9.33 -9.11 0.24
N LYS A 102 -9.26 -9.18 -1.10
CA LYS A 102 -8.65 -8.12 -1.93
C LYS A 102 -9.20 -6.75 -1.59
N ASN A 103 -10.51 -6.60 -1.67
CA ASN A 103 -11.17 -5.30 -1.54
C ASN A 103 -11.00 -4.74 -0.14
N GLN A 104 -11.00 -5.60 0.88
CA GLN A 104 -10.68 -5.22 2.25
C GLN A 104 -9.25 -4.69 2.34
N ILE A 105 -8.25 -5.44 1.87
CA ILE A 105 -6.85 -4.99 1.88
C ILE A 105 -6.67 -3.68 1.10
N PHE A 106 -7.30 -3.57 -0.07
CA PHE A 106 -7.27 -2.37 -0.90
C PHE A 106 -7.86 -1.15 -0.17
N SER A 107 -8.94 -1.34 0.60
CA SER A 107 -9.54 -0.25 1.37
C SER A 107 -8.62 0.31 2.45
N LEU A 108 -7.73 -0.51 3.02
CA LEU A 108 -6.74 -0.09 4.03
C LEU A 108 -5.61 0.75 3.46
N LEU A 109 -5.43 0.73 2.13
CA LEU A 109 -4.46 1.60 1.49
C LEU A 109 -4.91 3.06 1.60
N GLU A 110 -6.22 3.33 1.71
CA GLU A 110 -6.78 4.69 1.77
C GLU A 110 -6.19 5.60 0.67
N LEU A 111 -6.09 5.07 -0.54
CA LEU A 111 -5.48 5.78 -1.67
C LEU A 111 -6.28 7.04 -2.00
N SER A 112 -5.58 8.17 -2.03
CA SER A 112 -6.16 9.46 -2.38
C SER A 112 -5.25 10.19 -3.36
N LEU A 113 -5.82 10.85 -4.36
CA LEU A 113 -5.04 11.75 -5.22
C LEU A 113 -4.57 12.93 -4.37
N ILE A 114 -3.25 13.10 -4.26
CA ILE A 114 -2.67 14.23 -3.50
C ILE A 114 -2.30 15.38 -4.42
N HIS A 115 -1.71 15.10 -5.59
CA HIS A 115 -1.32 16.12 -6.55
C HIS A 115 -1.08 15.60 -7.96
N VAL A 116 -1.11 16.52 -8.92
CA VAL A 116 -0.61 16.32 -10.28
C VAL A 116 0.63 17.18 -10.47
N GLY A 117 1.72 16.52 -10.85
CA GLY A 117 2.99 17.09 -11.27
C GLY A 117 2.99 17.44 -12.75
N ILE A 118 3.44 18.64 -13.09
CA ILE A 118 3.54 19.14 -14.46
C ILE A 118 5.02 19.45 -14.73
N ASN A 119 5.59 18.75 -15.70
CA ASN A 119 6.95 19.05 -16.15
C ASN A 119 6.95 20.30 -17.04
N THR A 120 7.91 21.20 -16.82
CA THR A 120 8.17 22.36 -17.68
C THR A 120 9.63 22.33 -18.14
N ALA A 121 10.01 23.18 -19.10
CA ALA A 121 11.37 23.21 -19.61
C ALA A 121 12.38 23.76 -18.60
N ASP A 122 11.99 24.78 -17.84
CA ASP A 122 12.88 25.52 -16.93
C ASP A 122 12.12 26.27 -15.82
N ASP A 123 12.88 26.86 -14.90
CA ASP A 123 12.37 27.65 -13.77
C ASP A 123 11.47 28.82 -14.22
N THR A 124 11.82 29.49 -15.32
CA THR A 124 11.07 30.64 -15.83
C THR A 124 9.69 30.23 -16.33
N GLU A 125 9.60 29.13 -17.08
CA GLU A 125 8.33 28.56 -17.52
C GLU A 125 7.51 28.08 -16.31
N SER A 126 8.13 27.35 -15.39
CA SER A 126 7.44 26.83 -14.20
C SER A 126 6.79 27.93 -13.36
N GLY A 127 7.47 29.07 -13.17
CA GLY A 127 6.93 30.20 -12.41
C GLY A 127 5.71 30.83 -13.09
N LYS A 128 5.71 30.94 -14.42
CA LYS A 128 4.55 31.43 -15.20
C LYS A 128 3.36 30.48 -15.08
N VAL A 129 3.59 29.18 -15.27
CA VAL A 129 2.54 28.15 -15.17
C VAL A 129 1.96 28.11 -13.76
N ALA A 130 2.82 28.13 -12.72
CA ALA A 130 2.38 28.16 -11.33
C ALA A 130 1.56 29.42 -11.00
N ALA A 131 1.95 30.59 -11.52
CA ALA A 131 1.18 31.83 -11.33
C ALA A 131 -0.22 31.75 -11.95
N LEU A 132 -0.35 31.15 -13.15
CA LEU A 132 -1.64 30.95 -13.80
C LEU A 132 -2.55 30.01 -12.99
N TYR A 133 -2.03 28.88 -12.51
CA TYR A 133 -2.80 27.98 -11.65
C TYR A 133 -3.18 28.62 -10.32
N LYS A 134 -2.27 29.40 -9.72
CA LYS A 134 -2.50 30.14 -8.48
C LYS A 134 -3.71 31.07 -8.61
N GLU A 135 -3.75 31.85 -9.70
CA GLU A 135 -4.86 32.75 -10.00
C GLU A 135 -6.15 31.98 -10.30
N MET A 136 -6.09 31.00 -11.20
CA MET A 136 -7.25 30.20 -11.62
C MET A 136 -7.93 29.49 -10.45
N LEU A 137 -7.14 28.89 -9.55
CA LEU A 137 -7.65 28.11 -8.43
C LEU A 137 -7.86 28.93 -7.15
N ASN A 138 -7.38 30.18 -7.13
CA ASN A 138 -7.34 31.03 -5.94
C ASN A 138 -6.70 30.33 -4.72
N LEU A 139 -5.55 29.68 -4.95
CA LEU A 139 -4.78 28.96 -3.93
C LEU A 139 -3.41 29.64 -3.73
N PRO A 140 -2.79 29.52 -2.55
CA PRO A 140 -1.43 30.03 -2.35
C PRO A 140 -0.43 29.20 -3.15
N SER A 141 0.68 29.83 -3.56
CA SER A 141 1.82 29.14 -4.19
C SER A 141 2.99 29.05 -3.21
N ARG A 142 3.68 27.92 -3.17
CA ARG A 142 4.90 27.67 -2.37
C ARG A 142 6.00 27.16 -3.27
N GLU A 143 7.13 27.85 -3.27
CA GLU A 143 8.33 27.41 -3.99
C GLU A 143 9.12 26.36 -3.20
N THR A 144 9.72 25.43 -3.92
CA THR A 144 10.70 24.45 -3.44
C THR A 144 11.93 24.50 -4.34
N PRO A 145 13.05 23.85 -3.96
CA PRO A 145 14.23 23.81 -4.82
C PRO A 145 13.97 23.24 -6.22
N GLY A 146 13.00 22.33 -6.37
CA GLY A 146 12.74 21.63 -7.65
C GLY A 146 11.42 21.99 -8.33
N SER A 147 10.51 22.70 -7.65
CA SER A 147 9.14 22.90 -8.13
C SER A 147 8.43 24.07 -7.45
N PHE A 148 7.30 24.48 -8.02
CA PHE A 148 6.31 25.34 -7.38
C PHE A 148 5.04 24.53 -7.08
N PHE A 149 4.62 24.50 -5.82
CA PHE A 149 3.31 23.95 -5.44
C PHE A 149 2.25 25.04 -5.44
N VAL A 150 1.10 24.78 -6.07
CA VAL A 150 -0.11 25.59 -5.94
C VAL A 150 -1.11 24.84 -5.08
N GLY A 151 -1.35 25.36 -3.87
CA GLY A 151 -1.96 24.61 -2.78
C GLY A 151 -1.20 23.31 -2.51
N THR A 152 -1.94 22.22 -2.36
CA THR A 152 -1.38 20.86 -2.29
C THR A 152 -1.55 20.08 -3.58
N VAL A 153 -2.28 20.62 -4.56
CA VAL A 153 -2.89 19.82 -5.66
C VAL A 153 -2.13 19.89 -6.98
N ILE A 154 -1.39 20.96 -7.25
CA ILE A 154 -0.59 21.12 -8.46
C ILE A 154 0.86 21.33 -8.07
N GLU A 155 1.76 20.53 -8.64
CA GLU A 155 3.21 20.68 -8.53
C GLU A 155 3.76 21.00 -9.91
N VAL A 156 4.35 22.19 -10.10
CA VAL A 156 4.96 22.58 -11.37
C VAL A 156 6.47 22.44 -11.25
N MET A 157 7.05 21.46 -11.94
CA MET A 157 8.48 21.18 -11.88
C MET A 157 9.28 22.24 -12.64
N LYS A 158 10.43 22.65 -12.10
CA LYS A 158 11.36 23.64 -12.71
C LYS A 158 12.19 23.07 -13.88
N GLY A 159 11.86 21.89 -14.37
CA GLY A 159 12.54 21.18 -15.43
C GLY A 159 11.90 19.82 -15.67
N PRO A 160 12.32 19.07 -16.71
CA PRO A 160 11.87 17.71 -16.94
C PRO A 160 12.23 16.80 -15.76
N PHE A 161 11.26 16.02 -15.29
CA PHE A 161 11.45 14.97 -14.30
C PHE A 161 10.90 13.64 -14.83
N LEU A 162 10.49 12.72 -13.96
CA LEU A 162 9.84 11.48 -14.35
C LEU A 162 8.48 11.76 -15.04
N GLY A 163 8.13 10.91 -16.01
CA GLY A 163 6.90 11.03 -16.77
C GLY A 163 6.98 12.06 -17.88
N LYS A 164 6.62 11.68 -19.11
CA LYS A 164 6.59 12.62 -20.22
C LYS A 164 5.61 13.79 -20.00
N CYS A 165 4.47 13.55 -19.36
CA CYS A 165 3.48 14.56 -19.00
C CYS A 165 3.64 15.07 -17.54
N GLY A 166 4.69 14.67 -16.84
CA GLY A 166 4.83 14.84 -15.39
C GLY A 166 4.33 13.62 -14.62
N HIS A 167 3.83 13.82 -13.40
CA HIS A 167 3.49 12.72 -12.49
C HIS A 167 2.13 12.86 -11.82
N ILE A 168 1.61 11.74 -11.33
CA ILE A 168 0.41 11.69 -10.50
C ILE A 168 0.79 11.11 -9.15
N GLY A 169 0.55 11.86 -8.09
CA GLY A 169 0.84 11.43 -6.73
C GLY A 169 -0.40 10.87 -6.04
N PHE A 170 -0.28 9.67 -5.48
CA PHE A 170 -1.28 9.10 -4.59
C PHE A 170 -0.76 9.04 -3.15
N GLY A 171 -1.51 9.64 -2.23
CA GLY A 171 -1.31 9.49 -0.80
C GLY A 171 -1.90 8.17 -0.30
N THR A 172 -1.29 7.59 0.72
CA THR A 172 -1.78 6.39 1.41
C THR A 172 -1.50 6.49 2.91
N ALA A 173 -2.39 5.94 3.73
CA ALA A 173 -2.20 5.84 5.18
C ALA A 173 -1.09 4.84 5.57
N ASN A 174 -0.72 3.91 4.68
CA ASN A 174 0.31 2.91 4.94
C ASN A 174 1.05 2.55 3.64
N ILE A 175 2.10 3.30 3.34
CA ILE A 175 2.88 3.10 2.11
C ILE A 175 3.59 1.75 2.04
N SER A 176 3.96 1.17 3.19
CA SER A 176 4.56 -0.17 3.23
C SER A 176 3.55 -1.22 2.76
N LEU A 177 2.32 -1.19 3.28
CA LEU A 177 1.26 -2.10 2.80
C LEU A 177 0.97 -1.88 1.31
N ALA A 178 0.88 -0.62 0.87
CA ALA A 178 0.66 -0.30 -0.54
C ALA A 178 1.77 -0.86 -1.44
N TYR A 179 3.04 -0.67 -1.05
CA TYR A 179 4.19 -1.23 -1.76
C TYR A 179 4.05 -2.75 -1.96
N PHE A 180 3.82 -3.50 -0.89
CA PHE A 180 3.68 -4.97 -0.99
C PHE A 180 2.44 -5.39 -1.78
N PHE A 181 1.32 -4.68 -1.62
CA PHE A 181 0.09 -4.96 -2.36
C PHE A 181 0.27 -4.79 -3.87
N PHE A 182 0.91 -3.70 -4.30
CA PHE A 182 1.16 -3.48 -5.72
C PHE A 182 2.23 -4.43 -6.28
N CYS A 183 3.27 -4.76 -5.51
CA CYS A 183 4.24 -5.80 -5.88
C CYS A 183 3.57 -7.17 -6.06
N SER A 184 2.59 -7.52 -5.22
CA SER A 184 1.86 -8.80 -5.36
C SER A 184 0.97 -8.83 -6.61
N LEU A 185 0.54 -7.66 -7.08
CA LEU A 185 -0.15 -7.49 -8.37
C LEU A 185 0.80 -7.48 -9.58
N GLY A 186 2.12 -7.61 -9.37
CA GLY A 186 3.13 -7.63 -10.43
C GLY A 186 3.68 -6.26 -10.83
N TYR A 187 3.25 -5.17 -10.17
CA TYR A 187 3.85 -3.87 -10.39
C TYR A 187 5.26 -3.82 -9.82
N LYS A 188 6.11 -3.00 -10.44
CA LYS A 188 7.47 -2.74 -10.01
C LYS A 188 7.61 -1.29 -9.58
N PHE A 189 8.58 -1.03 -8.70
CA PHE A 189 8.95 0.31 -8.27
C PHE A 189 10.38 0.65 -8.68
N ILE A 190 10.66 1.95 -8.78
CA ILE A 190 12.00 2.45 -9.07
C ILE A 190 12.72 2.67 -7.73
N GLU A 191 13.50 1.68 -7.30
CA GLU A 191 14.21 1.70 -5.99
C GLU A 191 15.04 2.97 -5.76
N SER A 192 15.63 3.56 -6.81
CA SER A 192 16.41 4.80 -6.71
C SER A 192 15.57 6.04 -6.38
N THR A 193 14.25 5.94 -6.38
CA THR A 193 13.32 7.03 -6.05
C THR A 193 12.82 6.97 -4.61
N ILE A 194 13.27 5.99 -3.82
CA ILE A 194 12.89 5.85 -2.42
C ILE A 194 13.31 7.10 -1.65
N VAL A 195 12.32 7.74 -1.04
CA VAL A 195 12.52 8.73 0.03
C VAL A 195 12.15 8.07 1.34
N LYS A 196 12.94 8.35 2.37
CA LYS A 196 12.68 7.91 3.74
C LYS A 196 12.42 9.10 4.65
N ASP A 197 11.59 8.90 5.66
CA ASP A 197 11.40 9.88 6.73
C ASP A 197 12.57 9.87 7.73
N GLU A 198 12.49 10.73 8.75
CA GLU A 198 13.50 10.85 9.82
C GLU A 198 13.68 9.55 10.63
N ALA A 199 12.64 8.70 10.68
CA ALA A 199 12.68 7.40 11.33
C ALA A 199 13.18 6.28 10.40
N GLY A 200 13.60 6.62 9.18
CA GLY A 200 14.10 5.67 8.18
C GLY A 200 13.02 4.81 7.52
N GLN A 201 11.73 5.15 7.71
CA GLN A 201 10.60 4.48 7.07
C GLN A 201 10.39 5.02 5.67
N LEU A 202 9.84 4.18 4.79
CA LEU A 202 9.47 4.59 3.43
C LEU A 202 8.46 5.74 3.50
N SER A 203 8.68 6.82 2.75
CA SER A 203 7.79 7.98 2.72
C SER A 203 7.33 8.35 1.31
N LEU A 204 8.11 8.00 0.27
CA LEU A 204 7.72 8.17 -1.13
C LEU A 204 8.44 7.16 -2.02
N ILE A 205 7.75 6.67 -3.07
CA ILE A 205 8.34 5.81 -4.11
C ILE A 205 7.55 5.90 -5.44
N TYR A 206 8.25 5.84 -6.57
CA TYR A 206 7.65 5.82 -7.90
C TYR A 206 7.47 4.41 -8.46
N PHE A 207 6.37 4.18 -9.17
CA PHE A 207 6.17 3.00 -10.01
C PHE A 207 7.15 2.99 -11.18
N GLY A 208 7.54 1.79 -11.62
CA GLY A 208 8.49 1.57 -12.71
C GLY A 208 7.92 1.82 -14.11
N GLU A 209 6.60 1.76 -14.25
CA GLU A 209 5.92 1.99 -15.52
C GLU A 209 5.24 3.36 -15.52
N GLU A 210 5.25 4.04 -16.67
CA GLU A 210 4.42 5.21 -16.91
C GLU A 210 3.02 4.78 -17.33
N LEU A 211 2.00 5.39 -16.74
CA LEU A 211 0.60 5.14 -17.07
C LEU A 211 0.06 6.35 -17.83
N GLY A 212 -0.25 6.18 -19.12
CA GLY A 212 -0.76 7.27 -19.95
C GLY A 212 0.22 8.43 -20.13
N ASN A 213 1.52 8.16 -20.15
CA ASN A 213 2.64 9.13 -20.16
C ASN A 213 2.85 9.91 -18.86
N PHE A 214 2.22 9.50 -17.76
CA PHE A 214 2.52 10.02 -16.43
C PHE A 214 3.33 9.01 -15.63
N ALA A 215 4.35 9.49 -14.94
CA ALA A 215 4.91 8.73 -13.83
C ALA A 215 3.90 8.72 -12.67
N VAL A 216 3.89 7.66 -11.87
CA VAL A 216 2.99 7.56 -10.71
C VAL A 216 3.82 7.31 -9.47
N HIS A 217 3.52 7.99 -8.36
CA HIS A 217 4.15 7.74 -7.08
C HIS A 217 3.15 7.51 -5.97
N LEU A 218 3.60 6.78 -4.96
CA LEU A 218 2.96 6.65 -3.67
C LEU A 218 3.67 7.54 -2.66
N LYS A 219 2.90 8.17 -1.79
CA LYS A 219 3.41 8.97 -0.67
C LYS A 219 2.69 8.58 0.61
N GLN A 220 3.45 8.42 1.69
CA GLN A 220 2.90 8.30 3.03
C GLN A 220 2.23 9.62 3.42
N LEU A 221 0.98 9.54 3.89
CA LEU A 221 0.25 10.66 4.48
C LEU A 221 0.62 10.87 5.95
#